data_AF-A0A0G4KZ65-F1
#
_entry.id   AF-A0A0G4KZ65-F1
#
_cell.length_a   1.000
_cell.length_b   1.000
_cell.length_c   1.000
_cell.angle_alpha   90.00
_cell.angle_beta   90.00
_cell.angle_gamma   90.00
#
_symmetry.space_group_name_H-M   'P 1'
#
loop_
_entity.id
_entity.type
_entity.pdbx_description
1 polymer ?
#
loop_
_entity_poly.entity_id
_entity_poly.type
_entity_poly.pdbx_seq_one_letter_code
_entity_poly.pdbx_strand_id
1 'polypeptide(L)'
;MDLKLTVMDIYNARLTQRVNRKKVIFEHNLLEYRENNKQEKKKSKEERDLLTKAKPFARIMNHDDFEELNIGLMDELNLRQAIGQLQDWRNMGIGDLRSGEKYEQEKASRVQKAVPMGSMDRDRLASVQRSKAAAAVPDPPSGAAQLLAPELSIRLAPQTNGVNGETGE
;
A
#
# COMPACT_ATOMS: atom_id res chain seq x y z
N MET A 1 -30.38 -16.74 43.70
CA MET A 1 -30.73 -15.64 42.77
C MET A 1 -29.59 -15.37 41.82
N ASP A 2 -28.36 -15.35 42.32
CA ASP A 2 -27.15 -14.95 41.60
C ASP A 2 -26.91 -15.74 40.31
N LEU A 3 -27.10 -17.06 40.30
CA LEU A 3 -26.96 -17.87 39.08
C LEU A 3 -27.91 -17.44 37.95
N LYS A 4 -29.17 -17.07 38.28
CA LYS A 4 -30.14 -16.64 37.27
C LYS A 4 -29.73 -15.31 36.65
N LEU A 5 -29.17 -14.40 37.46
CA LEU A 5 -28.67 -13.11 37.02
C LEU A 5 -27.43 -13.28 36.13
N THR A 6 -26.45 -14.11 36.54
CA THR A 6 -25.25 -14.35 35.74
C THR A 6 -25.58 -15.01 34.39
N VAL A 7 -26.53 -15.95 34.35
CA VAL A 7 -27.00 -16.56 33.10
C VAL A 7 -27.64 -15.53 32.17
N MET A 8 -28.44 -14.60 32.71
CA MET A 8 -29.01 -13.50 31.93
C MET A 8 -27.95 -12.53 31.41
N ASP A 9 -26.94 -12.20 32.22
CA ASP A 9 -25.83 -11.34 31.81
C ASP A 9 -25.00 -11.96 30.69
N ILE A 10 -24.69 -13.26 30.80
CA ILE A 10 -23.98 -14.01 29.74
C ILE A 10 -24.79 -14.00 28.44
N TYR A 11 -26.11 -14.19 28.52
CA TYR A 11 -26.99 -14.14 27.36
C TYR A 11 -26.98 -12.75 26.70
N ASN A 12 -27.18 -11.69 27.50
CA ASN A 12 -27.20 -10.31 27.01
C ASN A 12 -25.85 -9.87 26.44
N ALA A 13 -24.74 -10.28 27.05
CA ALA A 13 -23.39 -10.05 26.52
C ALA A 13 -23.20 -10.70 25.14
N ARG A 14 -23.65 -11.95 24.98
CA ARG A 14 -23.61 -12.66 23.68
C ARG A 14 -24.50 -12.01 22.63
N LEU A 15 -25.69 -11.56 23.02
CA LEU A 15 -26.61 -10.85 22.13
C LEU A 15 -26.00 -9.53 21.65
N THR A 16 -25.42 -8.76 22.57
CA THR A 16 -24.71 -7.51 22.26
C THR A 16 -23.52 -7.77 21.34
N GLN A 17 -22.72 -8.80 21.61
CA GLN A 17 -21.60 -9.16 20.74
C GLN A 17 -22.05 -9.53 19.32
N ARG A 18 -23.21 -10.19 19.17
CA ARG A 18 -23.78 -10.52 17.86
C ARG A 18 -24.19 -9.25 17.11
N VAL A 19 -24.82 -8.30 17.79
CA VAL A 19 -25.19 -7.00 17.20
C VAL A 19 -23.94 -6.23 16.79
N ASN A 20 -22.92 -6.15 17.65
CA ASN A 20 -21.67 -5.46 17.35
C ASN A 20 -20.94 -6.06 16.14
N ARG A 21 -20.93 -7.40 15.99
CA ARG A 21 -20.36 -8.04 14.79
C ARG A 21 -21.09 -7.63 13.51
N LYS A 22 -22.41 -7.54 13.54
CA LYS A 22 -23.19 -7.05 12.39
C LYS A 22 -22.89 -5.58 12.10
N LYS A 23 -22.85 -4.75 13.14
CA LYS A 23 -22.53 -3.32 13.05
C LYS A 23 -21.21 -3.09 12.32
N VAL A 24 -20.14 -3.78 12.74
CA VAL A 24 -18.81 -3.71 12.08
C VAL A 24 -18.87 -4.11 10.61
N ILE A 25 -19.64 -5.16 10.26
CA ILE A 25 -19.76 -5.60 8.85
C ILE A 25 -20.38 -4.51 7.97
N PHE A 26 -21.40 -3.81 8.48
CA PHE A 26 -22.07 -2.74 7.75
C PHE A 26 -21.26 -1.44 7.74
N GLU A 27 -20.70 -1.02 8.89
CA GLU A 27 -19.93 0.22 8.99
C GLU A 27 -18.71 0.24 8.07
N HIS A 28 -18.00 -0.89 7.96
CA HIS A 28 -16.80 -1.00 7.13
C HIS A 28 -17.09 -1.49 5.70
N ASN A 29 -18.34 -1.49 5.25
CA ASN A 29 -18.77 -1.88 3.89
C ASN A 29 -18.18 -3.24 3.42
N LEU A 30 -18.05 -4.21 4.33
CA LEU A 30 -17.46 -5.52 4.03
C LEU A 30 -18.32 -6.39 3.08
N LEU A 31 -19.55 -5.97 2.82
CA LEU A 31 -20.48 -6.60 1.87
C LEU A 31 -20.18 -6.24 0.41
N GLU A 32 -19.41 -5.17 0.15
CA GLU A 32 -19.06 -4.71 -1.20
C GLU A 32 -17.89 -5.52 -1.79
N TYR A 33 -18.09 -6.83 -1.95
CA TYR A 33 -17.03 -7.76 -2.37
C TYR A 33 -16.35 -7.38 -3.68
N ARG A 34 -17.11 -6.85 -4.65
CA ARG A 34 -16.57 -6.51 -5.97
C ARG A 34 -15.62 -5.32 -5.91
N GLU A 35 -16.00 -4.26 -5.20
CA GLU A 35 -15.14 -3.07 -5.05
C GLU A 35 -13.96 -3.38 -4.12
N ASN A 36 -14.18 -4.10 -3.01
CA ASN A 36 -13.10 -4.53 -2.12
C ASN A 36 -12.05 -5.38 -2.86
N ASN A 37 -12.47 -6.34 -3.70
CA ASN A 37 -11.55 -7.13 -4.51
C ASN A 37 -10.81 -6.29 -5.56
N LYS A 38 -11.45 -5.28 -6.13
CA LYS A 38 -10.82 -4.36 -7.09
C LYS A 38 -9.76 -3.49 -6.41
N GLN A 39 -10.02 -3.04 -5.18
CA GLN A 39 -9.06 -2.28 -4.38
C GLN A 39 -7.89 -3.16 -3.94
N GLU A 40 -8.13 -4.38 -3.46
CA GLU A 40 -7.05 -5.31 -3.09
C GLU A 40 -6.15 -5.65 -4.29
N LYS A 41 -6.72 -5.83 -5.50
CA LYS A 41 -5.95 -6.11 -6.72
C LYS A 41 -5.03 -4.97 -7.18
N LYS A 42 -5.32 -3.73 -6.80
CA LYS A 42 -4.47 -2.57 -7.13
C LYS A 42 -3.26 -2.45 -6.22
N LYS A 43 -3.28 -3.11 -5.07
CA LYS A 43 -2.24 -3.02 -4.05
C LYS A 43 -1.14 -4.05 -4.28
N SER A 44 0.09 -3.65 -3.97
CA SER A 44 1.24 -4.56 -4.02
C SER A 44 1.08 -5.69 -3.00
N LYS A 45 1.88 -6.75 -3.13
CA LYS A 45 1.83 -7.88 -2.19
C LYS A 45 2.14 -7.43 -0.75
N GLU A 46 3.15 -6.58 -0.57
CA GLU A 46 3.55 -6.08 0.76
C GLU A 46 2.46 -5.20 1.40
N GLU A 47 1.84 -4.33 0.61
CA GLU A 47 0.72 -3.50 1.03
C GLU A 47 -0.48 -4.35 1.47
N ARG A 48 -0.81 -5.42 0.71
CA ARG A 48 -1.90 -6.34 1.07
C ARG A 48 -1.62 -7.08 2.38
N ASP A 49 -0.39 -7.53 2.58
CA ASP A 49 0.01 -8.23 3.81
C ASP A 49 -0.06 -7.30 5.02
N LEU A 50 0.35 -6.03 4.87
CA LEU A 50 0.25 -5.01 5.92
C LEU A 50 -1.20 -4.73 6.30
N LEU A 51 -2.08 -4.50 5.32
CA LEU A 51 -3.50 -4.24 5.58
C LEU A 51 -4.22 -5.46 6.16
N THR A 52 -3.80 -6.67 5.79
CA THR A 52 -4.33 -7.90 6.39
C THR A 52 -4.00 -7.98 7.89
N LYS A 53 -2.82 -7.52 8.30
CA LYS A 53 -2.46 -7.39 9.72
C LYS A 53 -3.26 -6.29 10.43
N ALA A 54 -3.73 -5.28 9.70
CA ALA A 54 -4.54 -4.19 10.25
C ALA A 54 -6.04 -4.54 10.41
N LYS A 55 -6.57 -5.52 9.65
CA LYS A 55 -7.99 -5.97 9.71
C LYS A 55 -8.59 -6.17 11.12
N PRO A 56 -7.85 -6.65 12.15
CA PRO A 56 -8.38 -6.75 13.51
C PRO A 56 -8.78 -5.41 14.14
N PHE A 57 -8.11 -4.30 13.79
CA PHE A 57 -8.40 -2.97 14.35
C PHE A 57 -9.75 -2.42 13.90
N ALA A 58 -10.26 -2.84 12.74
CA ALA A 58 -11.62 -2.50 12.28
C ALA A 58 -12.72 -2.95 13.25
N ARG A 59 -12.46 -3.90 14.16
CA ARG A 59 -13.44 -4.33 15.16
C ARG A 59 -13.59 -3.36 16.33
N ILE A 60 -12.60 -2.48 16.53
CA ILE A 60 -12.49 -1.58 17.68
C ILE A 60 -12.67 -0.13 17.25
N MET A 61 -12.22 0.21 16.03
CA MET A 61 -12.25 1.55 15.47
C MET A 61 -13.52 1.79 14.63
N ASN A 62 -13.90 3.06 14.51
CA ASN A 62 -14.91 3.49 13.54
C ASN A 62 -14.40 3.33 12.11
N HIS A 63 -15.30 3.48 11.13
CA HIS A 63 -14.95 3.38 9.71
C HIS A 63 -13.88 4.40 9.31
N ASP A 64 -14.12 5.68 9.59
CA ASP A 64 -13.25 6.78 9.17
C ASP A 64 -11.85 6.66 9.81
N ASP A 65 -11.79 6.41 11.12
CA ASP A 65 -10.51 6.24 11.82
C ASP A 65 -9.72 5.02 11.30
N PHE A 66 -10.42 3.95 10.91
CA PHE A 66 -9.78 2.78 10.32
C PHE A 66 -9.27 3.06 8.91
N GLU A 67 -9.99 3.85 8.11
CA GLU A 67 -9.53 4.28 6.80
C GLU A 67 -8.28 5.17 6.92
N GLU A 68 -8.29 6.15 7.83
CA GLU A 68 -7.14 7.02 8.10
C GLU A 68 -5.92 6.21 8.55
N LEU A 69 -6.12 5.23 9.44
CA LEU A 69 -5.06 4.31 9.85
C LEU A 69 -4.47 3.55 8.65
N ASN A 70 -5.33 3.03 7.76
CA ASN A 70 -4.86 2.30 6.59
C ASN A 70 -4.11 3.20 5.62
N ILE A 71 -4.54 4.45 5.42
CA ILE A 71 -3.82 5.44 4.60
C ILE A 71 -2.44 5.71 5.22
N GLY A 72 -2.38 6.02 6.52
CA GLY A 72 -1.12 6.28 7.21
C GLY A 72 -0.15 5.09 7.18
N LEU A 73 -0.64 3.86 7.32
CA LEU A 73 0.18 2.64 7.19
C LEU A 73 0.77 2.48 5.78
N MET A 74 0.00 2.81 4.75
CA MET A 74 0.45 2.74 3.36
C MET A 74 1.50 3.83 3.08
N ASP A 75 1.27 5.05 3.54
CA ASP A 75 2.20 6.16 3.39
C ASP A 75 3.52 5.88 4.11
N GLU A 76 3.46 5.33 5.32
CA GLU A 76 4.64 4.95 6.08
C GLU A 76 5.48 3.88 5.36
N LEU A 77 4.82 2.84 4.83
CA LEU A 77 5.48 1.80 4.04
C LEU A 77 6.17 2.40 2.80
N ASN A 78 5.44 3.25 2.06
CA ASN A 78 5.95 3.92 0.87
C ASN A 78 7.17 4.80 1.20
N LEU A 79 7.11 5.56 2.30
CA LEU A 79 8.21 6.39 2.78
C LEU A 79 9.41 5.55 3.18
N ARG A 80 9.23 4.45 3.92
CA ARG A 80 10.33 3.54 4.29
C ARG A 80 11.04 2.97 3.07
N GLN A 81 10.26 2.53 2.07
CA GLN A 81 10.81 2.01 0.82
C GLN A 81 11.57 3.10 0.04
N ALA A 82 11.00 4.30 -0.08
CA ALA A 82 11.64 5.42 -0.77
C ALA A 82 12.94 5.85 -0.06
N ILE A 83 12.93 5.96 1.26
CA ILE A 83 14.12 6.27 2.07
C ILE A 83 15.20 5.20 1.87
N GLY A 84 14.84 3.91 1.91
CA GLY A 84 15.78 2.82 1.67
C GLY A 84 16.43 2.90 0.29
N GLN A 85 15.63 3.16 -0.75
CA GLN A 85 16.15 3.33 -2.12
C GLN A 85 17.09 4.53 -2.25
N LEU A 86 16.76 5.68 -1.64
CA LEU A 86 17.63 6.86 -1.63
C LEU A 86 18.94 6.63 -0.86
N GLN A 87 18.88 5.88 0.23
CA GLN A 87 20.08 5.50 0.99
C GLN A 87 20.98 4.57 0.16
N ASP A 88 20.40 3.60 -0.55
CA ASP A 88 21.14 2.73 -1.46
C ASP A 88 21.80 3.51 -2.60
N TRP A 89 21.08 4.44 -3.24
CA TRP A 89 21.64 5.31 -4.28
C TRP A 89 22.82 6.12 -3.75
N ARG A 90 22.72 6.67 -2.53
CA ARG A 90 23.82 7.40 -1.89
C ARG A 90 25.03 6.50 -1.65
N ASN A 91 24.83 5.27 -1.19
CA ASN A 91 25.90 4.30 -0.97
C ASN A 91 26.60 3.89 -2.28
N MET A 92 25.88 3.93 -3.40
CA MET A 92 26.39 3.65 -4.74
C MET A 92 27.01 4.87 -5.42
N GLY A 93 27.03 6.04 -4.75
CA GLY A 93 27.59 7.28 -5.27
C GLY A 93 26.68 8.03 -6.26
N ILE A 94 25.39 7.69 -6.30
CA ILE A 94 24.39 8.31 -7.16
C ILE A 94 23.76 9.49 -6.40
N GLY A 95 24.08 10.72 -6.83
CA GLY A 95 23.61 11.96 -6.17
C GLY A 95 22.45 12.67 -6.87
N ASP A 96 22.06 12.27 -8.08
CA ASP A 96 21.00 12.91 -8.87
C ASP A 96 19.80 11.95 -9.06
N LEU A 97 18.58 12.44 -8.83
CA LEU A 97 17.35 11.65 -8.92
C LEU A 97 17.18 11.01 -10.31
N ARG A 98 17.53 11.74 -11.37
CA ARG A 98 17.41 11.23 -12.75
C ARG A 98 18.40 10.10 -13.05
N SER A 99 19.56 10.11 -12.40
CA SER A 99 20.52 9.01 -12.49
C SER A 99 20.11 7.81 -11.62
N GLY A 100 19.46 8.04 -10.49
CA GLY A 100 18.86 7.00 -9.65
C GLY A 100 17.77 6.22 -10.37
N GLU A 101 16.88 6.92 -11.09
CA GLU A 101 15.82 6.27 -11.89
C GLU A 101 16.41 5.34 -12.96
N LYS A 102 17.43 5.80 -13.70
CA LYS A 102 18.12 4.97 -14.71
C LYS A 102 18.79 3.75 -14.08
N TYR A 103 19.43 3.93 -12.93
CA TYR A 103 20.08 2.84 -12.20
C TYR A 103 19.08 1.76 -11.80
N GLU A 104 17.91 2.15 -11.28
CA GLU A 104 16.88 1.20 -10.87
C GLU A 104 16.26 0.46 -12.06
N GLN A 105 16.02 1.17 -13.18
CA GLN A 105 15.57 0.54 -14.43
C GLN A 105 16.59 -0.50 -14.96
N GLU A 106 17.88 -0.15 -14.96
CA GLU A 106 18.93 -1.05 -15.41
C GLU A 106 19.07 -2.27 -14.47
N LYS A 107 19.05 -2.04 -13.16
CA LYS A 107 19.06 -3.08 -12.12
C LYS A 107 17.89 -4.04 -12.27
N ALA A 108 16.67 -3.52 -12.44
CA ALA A 108 15.47 -4.33 -12.70
C ALA A 108 15.62 -5.16 -13.98
N SER A 109 16.14 -4.57 -15.06
CA SER A 109 16.39 -5.29 -16.32
C SER A 109 17.42 -6.41 -16.16
N ARG A 110 18.44 -6.20 -15.31
CA ARG A 110 19.49 -7.19 -15.03
C ARG A 110 18.93 -8.36 -14.23
N VAL A 111 18.09 -8.10 -13.23
CA VAL A 111 17.40 -9.14 -12.46
C VAL A 111 16.50 -9.96 -13.38
N GLN A 112 15.71 -9.33 -14.25
CA GLN A 112 14.86 -10.04 -15.21
C GLN A 112 15.67 -10.93 -16.19
N LYS A 113 16.84 -10.46 -16.64
CA LYS A 113 17.74 -11.24 -17.51
C LYS A 113 18.50 -12.34 -16.77
N ALA A 114 18.74 -12.17 -15.46
CA ALA A 114 19.44 -13.12 -14.62
C ALA A 114 18.57 -14.30 -14.16
N VAL A 115 17.24 -14.22 -14.32
CA VAL A 115 16.36 -15.39 -14.16
C VAL A 115 16.67 -16.36 -15.30
N PRO A 116 17.29 -17.53 -15.04
CA PRO A 116 17.66 -18.44 -16.11
C PRO A 116 16.39 -18.94 -16.79
N MET A 117 16.30 -18.71 -18.11
CA MET A 117 15.44 -19.46 -19.03
C MET A 117 15.95 -20.92 -19.08
N GLY A 118 15.73 -21.65 -17.99
CA GLY A 118 16.10 -23.06 -17.85
C GLY A 118 15.02 -23.97 -18.43
N SER A 119 15.43 -24.82 -19.37
CA SER A 119 14.71 -25.92 -20.03
C SER A 119 13.53 -25.52 -20.93
N MET A 120 13.78 -25.59 -22.24
CA MET A 120 12.76 -25.57 -23.29
C MET A 120 11.95 -26.88 -23.27
N ASP A 121 11.06 -27.04 -22.30
CA ASP A 121 10.02 -28.09 -22.34
C ASP A 121 8.78 -27.54 -23.06
N ARG A 122 8.55 -28.04 -24.27
CA ARG A 122 7.45 -27.67 -25.18
C ARG A 122 6.06 -27.83 -24.53
N ASP A 123 5.93 -28.77 -23.59
CA ASP A 123 4.69 -29.03 -22.85
C ASP A 123 4.40 -27.99 -21.74
N ARG A 124 5.43 -27.29 -21.26
CA ARG A 124 5.27 -26.12 -20.37
C ARG A 124 4.81 -24.89 -21.13
N LEU A 125 5.13 -24.74 -22.43
CA LEU A 125 4.69 -23.57 -23.20
C LEU A 125 3.17 -23.50 -23.39
N ALA A 126 2.50 -24.64 -23.56
CA ALA A 126 1.04 -24.69 -23.72
C ALA A 126 0.28 -24.39 -22.41
N SER A 127 0.81 -24.83 -21.27
CA SER A 127 0.28 -24.46 -19.94
C SER A 127 0.63 -23.02 -19.56
N VAL A 128 1.79 -22.52 -20.00
CA VAL A 128 2.19 -21.10 -19.88
C VAL A 128 1.30 -20.21 -20.74
N GLN A 129 0.85 -20.58 -21.94
CA GLN A 129 -0.09 -19.73 -22.70
C GLN A 129 -1.46 -19.57 -22.01
N ARG A 130 -1.94 -20.61 -21.30
CA ARG A 130 -3.18 -20.51 -20.50
C ARG A 130 -2.98 -19.77 -19.17
N SER A 131 -1.75 -19.77 -18.64
CA SER A 131 -1.38 -19.04 -17.42
C SER A 131 -0.67 -17.70 -17.69
N LYS A 132 -0.42 -17.30 -18.94
CA LYS A 132 0.09 -15.96 -19.31
C LYS A 132 -0.99 -14.89 -19.16
N ALA A 133 -2.25 -15.30 -19.06
CA ALA A 133 -3.34 -14.46 -18.56
C ALA A 133 -3.32 -14.29 -17.03
N ALA A 134 -2.47 -15.03 -16.30
CA ALA A 134 -2.45 -15.09 -14.83
C ALA A 134 -1.06 -14.95 -14.17
N ALA A 135 0.05 -14.99 -14.92
CA ALA A 135 1.41 -14.92 -14.38
C ALA A 135 2.16 -13.72 -14.96
N ALA A 136 2.65 -12.87 -14.05
CA ALA A 136 3.32 -11.59 -14.29
C ALA A 136 2.39 -10.47 -14.78
N VAL A 137 1.32 -10.19 -14.01
CA VAL A 137 1.02 -8.76 -13.80
C VAL A 137 2.22 -8.25 -12.99
N PRO A 138 3.07 -7.35 -13.52
CA PRO A 138 4.11 -6.73 -12.72
C PRO A 138 3.44 -6.20 -11.46
N ASP A 139 4.01 -6.47 -10.28
CA ASP A 139 3.48 -5.91 -9.04
C ASP A 139 3.20 -4.43 -9.30
N PRO A 140 1.98 -3.95 -9.01
CA PRO A 140 1.62 -2.57 -9.29
C PRO A 140 2.72 -1.68 -8.71
N PRO A 141 3.20 -0.66 -9.46
CA PRO A 141 4.34 0.13 -9.02
C PRO A 141 4.04 0.64 -7.62
N SER A 142 4.88 0.23 -6.67
CA SER A 142 4.75 0.67 -5.28
C SER A 142 4.63 2.19 -5.24
N GLY A 143 3.78 2.72 -4.35
CA GLY A 143 3.61 4.17 -4.19
C GLY A 143 4.94 4.89 -3.95
N ALA A 144 5.95 4.18 -3.44
CA ALA A 144 7.34 4.64 -3.34
C ALA A 144 7.92 5.21 -4.65
N ALA A 145 7.55 4.67 -5.83
CA ALA A 145 8.03 5.17 -7.11
C ALA A 145 7.55 6.61 -7.41
N GLN A 146 6.37 7.00 -6.90
CA GLN A 146 5.87 8.38 -7.03
C GLN A 146 6.66 9.35 -6.14
N LEU A 147 7.12 8.87 -4.99
CA LEU A 147 7.95 9.65 -4.04
C LEU A 147 9.40 9.80 -4.49
N LEU A 148 9.81 9.12 -5.56
CA LEU A 148 11.16 9.17 -6.13
C LEU A 148 11.17 9.82 -7.52
N ALA A 149 10.02 10.31 -7.97
CA ALA A 149 9.89 10.95 -9.26
C ALA A 149 10.81 12.20 -9.34
N PRO A 150 11.47 12.45 -10.48
CA PRO A 150 12.38 13.58 -10.65
C PRO A 150 11.74 14.96 -10.38
N GLU A 151 10.41 15.06 -10.53
CA GLU A 151 9.61 16.26 -10.25
C GLU A 151 9.01 16.22 -8.84
N LEU A 152 9.85 16.10 -7.82
CA LEU A 152 9.44 16.39 -6.45
C LEU A 152 9.33 17.91 -6.32
N SER A 153 8.10 18.43 -6.22
CA SER A 153 7.90 19.82 -5.85
C SER A 153 8.44 20.05 -4.44
N ILE A 154 9.67 20.57 -4.33
CA ILE A 154 10.29 20.99 -3.08
C ILE A 154 9.50 22.21 -2.58
N ARG A 155 8.37 21.99 -1.91
CA ARG A 155 7.71 23.04 -1.12
C ARG A 155 8.15 22.93 0.33
N LEU A 156 9.37 23.41 0.58
CA LEU A 156 9.81 23.81 1.92
C LEU A 156 10.60 25.11 1.84
N ALA A 157 9.96 26.17 1.38
CA ALA A 157 10.36 27.53 1.71
C ALA A 157 9.09 28.39 1.79
N PRO A 158 8.84 29.10 2.90
CA PRO A 158 7.92 30.23 2.85
C PRO A 158 8.59 31.25 1.92
N GLN A 159 8.02 31.44 0.74
CA GLN A 159 8.38 32.58 -0.11
C GLN A 159 8.09 33.84 0.71
N THR A 160 9.14 34.40 1.30
CA THR A 160 9.09 35.77 1.78
C THR A 160 8.99 36.63 0.53
N ASN A 161 7.76 37.01 0.18
CA ASN A 161 7.52 37.97 -0.89
C ASN A 161 8.25 39.26 -0.52
N GLY A 162 9.42 39.46 -1.14
CA GLY A 162 10.14 40.73 -1.14
C GLY A 162 9.27 41.78 -1.80
N VAL A 163 8.72 42.68 -0.99
CA VAL A 163 8.08 43.90 -1.46
C VAL A 163 9.21 44.87 -1.84
N ASN A 164 9.40 45.07 -3.14
CA ASN A 164 10.13 46.18 -3.78
C ASN A 164 9.46 46.29 -5.17
N GLY A 165 8.89 47.38 -5.65
CA GLY A 165 8.86 48.79 -5.29
C GLY A 165 8.73 49.54 -6.62
N GLU A 166 7.68 50.33 -6.83
CA GLU A 166 7.59 51.27 -7.97
C GLU A 166 7.07 52.62 -7.47
N THR A 167 8.00 53.57 -7.40
CA THR A 167 7.78 55.01 -7.42
C THR A 167 7.99 55.52 -8.85
N GLY A 168 7.07 56.34 -9.36
CA GLY A 168 7.34 57.33 -10.42
C GLY A 168 6.56 57.16 -11.71
N GLU A 169 5.42 57.85 -11.84
CA GLU A 169 5.21 59.07 -12.64
C GLU A 169 3.88 59.74 -12.24
#